data_AF-A0AAD5Y691-F1
#
_entry.id   AF-A0AAD5Y691-F1
#
_cell.length_a   1.000
_cell.length_b   1.000
_cell.length_c   1.000
_cell.angle_alpha   90.00
_cell.angle_beta   90.00
_cell.angle_gamma   90.00
#
_symmetry.space_group_name_H-M   'P 1'
#
loop_
_entity.id
_entity.type
_entity.pdbx_description
1 polymer ?
#
loop_
_entity_poly.entity_id
_entity_poly.type
_entity_poly.pdbx_seq_one_letter_code
_entity_poly.pdbx_strand_id
1 'polypeptide(L)'
;MADVKQPDNKGLTKIVNDLGKRFSQRSTPAELVQKNILREDEASGVSSSIIQQKMALEEEKKKDTLARKISMRPSKADLKDKNILKGEGDMEEEDSTQSPTIESRAIQLKSCLKKRPDKAQLEQKNILKSNGLSPALAAAQEQLKRSILEDTLENKIRDRPPVEELEAAKILIFAETVEVLPTFRKSEYNRKPDATATFKNLTQQMKVDIREELNNFKRSEMDVHEESVKNTCFH
;
A
#
# COMPACT_ATOMS: atom_id res chain seq x y z
N MET A 1 18.02 -107.87 -49.99
CA MET A 1 18.30 -106.79 -49.03
C MET A 1 18.16 -105.48 -49.79
N ALA A 2 17.06 -104.75 -49.58
CA ALA A 2 16.83 -103.45 -50.21
C ALA A 2 16.97 -102.39 -49.12
N ASP A 3 17.99 -101.55 -49.24
CA ASP A 3 18.25 -100.45 -48.31
C ASP A 3 17.13 -99.40 -48.38
N VAL A 4 16.43 -99.23 -47.27
CA VAL A 4 15.45 -98.17 -47.05
C VAL A 4 16.20 -96.85 -46.91
N LYS A 5 16.16 -96.03 -47.96
CA LYS A 5 16.75 -94.69 -47.97
C LYS A 5 15.92 -93.78 -47.06
N GLN A 6 16.52 -93.34 -45.94
CA GLN A 6 15.87 -92.42 -45.00
C GLN A 6 15.59 -91.05 -45.67
N PRO A 7 14.48 -90.37 -45.32
CA PRO A 7 14.15 -89.08 -45.89
C PRO A 7 15.11 -87.97 -45.39
N ASP A 8 15.60 -87.16 -46.34
CA ASP A 8 16.52 -86.03 -46.09
C ASP A 8 15.83 -84.88 -45.33
N ASN A 9 15.88 -84.91 -43.99
CA ASN A 9 15.31 -83.91 -43.08
C ASN A 9 16.03 -82.54 -43.02
N LYS A 10 16.91 -82.24 -43.99
CA LYS A 10 17.81 -81.05 -43.97
C LYS A 10 17.09 -79.70 -44.03
N GLY A 11 15.86 -79.65 -44.54
CA GLY A 11 15.04 -78.42 -44.56
C GLY A 11 14.50 -78.05 -43.18
N LEU A 12 13.99 -79.05 -42.44
CA LEU A 12 13.48 -78.88 -41.08
C LEU A 12 14.58 -78.44 -40.10
N THR A 13 15.79 -79.01 -40.21
CA THR A 13 16.90 -78.63 -39.33
C THR A 13 17.37 -77.20 -39.54
N LYS A 14 17.35 -76.70 -40.78
CA LYS A 14 17.61 -75.28 -41.07
C LYS A 14 16.57 -74.35 -40.47
N ILE A 15 15.28 -74.71 -40.59
CA ILE A 15 14.18 -73.93 -40.01
C ILE A 15 14.28 -73.90 -38.49
N VAL A 16 14.57 -75.04 -37.85
CA VAL A 16 14.72 -75.13 -36.39
C VAL A 16 15.92 -74.31 -35.90
N ASN A 17 17.07 -74.36 -36.59
CA ASN A 17 18.24 -73.57 -36.23
C ASN A 17 18.02 -72.07 -36.41
N ASP A 18 17.31 -71.66 -37.46
CA ASP A 18 16.98 -70.26 -37.72
C ASP A 18 15.97 -69.73 -36.69
N LEU A 19 14.94 -70.51 -36.36
CA LEU A 19 14.02 -70.21 -35.26
C LEU A 19 14.77 -70.09 -33.93
N GLY A 20 15.71 -71.00 -33.62
CA GLY A 20 16.53 -70.95 -32.41
C GLY A 20 17.35 -69.65 -32.30
N LYS A 21 18.01 -69.23 -33.38
CA LYS A 21 18.74 -67.95 -33.43
C LYS A 21 17.82 -66.74 -33.23
N ARG A 22 16.64 -66.75 -33.86
CA ARG A 22 15.66 -65.68 -33.70
C ARG A 22 15.06 -65.64 -32.30
N PHE A 23 14.81 -66.78 -31.66
CA PHE A 23 14.34 -66.82 -30.27
C PHE A 23 15.40 -66.36 -29.28
N SER A 24 16.68 -66.67 -29.50
CA SER A 24 17.77 -66.19 -28.63
C SER A 24 18.02 -64.68 -28.69
N GLN A 25 17.55 -64.01 -29.76
CA GLN A 25 17.70 -62.56 -29.95
C GLN A 25 16.47 -61.76 -29.50
N ARG A 26 15.41 -62.40 -29.00
CA ARG A 26 14.20 -61.69 -28.55
C ARG A 26 14.43 -61.12 -27.16
N SER A 27 13.97 -59.89 -26.95
CA SER A 27 13.92 -59.27 -25.63
C SER A 27 13.10 -60.13 -24.67
N THR A 28 13.59 -60.27 -23.44
CA THR A 28 12.83 -60.97 -22.39
C THR A 28 11.62 -60.13 -21.96
N PRO A 29 10.54 -60.75 -21.44
CA PRO A 29 9.40 -60.00 -20.91
C PRO A 29 9.79 -58.96 -19.86
N ALA A 30 10.78 -59.25 -19.02
CA ALA A 30 11.32 -58.31 -18.04
C ALA A 30 11.99 -57.08 -18.69
N GLU A 31 12.74 -57.27 -19.77
CA GLU A 31 13.33 -56.15 -20.54
C GLU A 31 12.27 -55.28 -21.21
N LEU A 32 11.15 -55.87 -21.65
CA LEU A 32 10.04 -55.12 -22.21
C LEU A 32 9.30 -54.31 -21.14
N VAL A 33 9.17 -54.83 -19.92
CA VAL A 33 8.63 -54.08 -18.77
C VAL A 33 9.53 -52.91 -18.39
N GLN A 34 10.84 -53.13 -18.30
CA GLN A 34 11.80 -52.08 -17.99
C GLN A 34 11.84 -50.96 -19.04
N LYS A 35 11.59 -51.29 -20.32
CA LYS A 35 11.47 -50.33 -21.42
C LYS A 35 10.10 -49.66 -21.51
N ASN A 36 9.19 -49.92 -20.56
CA ASN A 36 7.79 -49.47 -20.58
C ASN A 36 7.00 -49.91 -21.83
N ILE A 37 7.39 -51.02 -22.46
CA ILE A 37 6.72 -51.59 -23.64
C ILE A 37 5.68 -52.63 -23.22
N LEU A 38 5.94 -53.38 -22.15
CA LEU A 38 5.03 -54.38 -21.57
C LEU A 38 4.68 -53.98 -20.14
N ARG A 39 3.47 -54.26 -19.67
CA ARG A 39 3.12 -54.01 -18.26
C ARG A 39 3.55 -55.18 -17.39
N GLU A 40 3.98 -54.89 -16.17
CA GLU A 40 4.43 -55.91 -15.20
C GLU A 40 3.34 -56.96 -14.93
N ASP A 41 2.08 -56.54 -14.87
CA ASP A 41 0.93 -57.43 -14.67
C ASP A 41 0.66 -58.36 -15.88
N GLU A 42 0.96 -57.90 -17.10
CA GLU A 42 0.80 -58.71 -18.32
C GLU A 42 1.88 -59.79 -18.46
N ALA A 43 3.06 -59.57 -17.87
CA ALA A 43 4.11 -60.56 -17.80
C ALA A 43 3.84 -61.66 -16.74
N SER A 44 2.91 -61.42 -15.80
CA SER A 44 2.64 -62.29 -14.65
C SER A 44 1.63 -63.43 -14.90
N GLY A 45 1.11 -63.56 -16.13
CA GLY A 45 0.16 -64.62 -16.50
C GLY A 45 -1.26 -64.45 -15.94
N VAL A 46 -1.59 -63.27 -15.41
CA VAL A 46 -2.92 -62.91 -14.91
C VAL A 46 -3.91 -62.75 -16.07
N SER A 47 -5.19 -63.10 -15.86
CA SER A 47 -6.21 -63.02 -16.90
C SER A 47 -6.45 -61.58 -17.36
N SER A 48 -6.68 -61.40 -18.66
CA SER A 48 -6.87 -60.08 -19.29
C SER A 48 -8.00 -59.26 -18.66
N SER A 49 -9.06 -59.91 -18.19
CA SER A 49 -10.18 -59.26 -17.50
C SER A 49 -9.78 -58.67 -16.13
N ILE A 50 -8.93 -59.36 -15.36
CA ILE A 50 -8.45 -58.87 -14.05
C ILE A 50 -7.49 -57.68 -14.27
N ILE A 51 -6.64 -57.74 -15.29
CA ILE A 51 -5.76 -56.62 -15.66
C ILE A 51 -6.59 -55.39 -16.04
N GLN A 52 -7.64 -55.57 -16.83
CA GLN A 52 -8.56 -54.48 -17.18
C GLN A 52 -9.25 -53.88 -15.96
N GLN A 53 -9.72 -54.71 -15.02
CA GLN A 53 -10.34 -54.23 -13.78
C GLN A 53 -9.36 -53.49 -12.88
N LYS A 54 -8.13 -54.01 -12.70
CA LYS A 54 -7.05 -53.34 -11.96
C LYS A 54 -6.75 -51.96 -12.55
N MET A 55 -6.63 -51.89 -13.87
CA MET A 55 -6.35 -50.65 -14.59
C MET A 55 -7.48 -49.64 -14.45
N ALA A 56 -8.74 -50.07 -14.58
CA ALA A 56 -9.89 -49.21 -14.39
C ALA A 56 -9.92 -48.62 -12.97
N LEU A 57 -9.61 -49.43 -11.96
CA LEU A 57 -9.55 -49.00 -10.56
C LEU A 57 -8.36 -48.05 -10.30
N GLU A 58 -7.20 -48.31 -10.89
CA GLU A 58 -6.06 -47.38 -10.81
C GLU A 58 -6.35 -46.04 -11.50
N GLU A 59 -7.02 -46.06 -12.65
CA GLU A 59 -7.48 -44.86 -13.33
C GLU A 59 -8.49 -44.08 -12.50
N GLU A 60 -9.43 -44.77 -11.86
CA GLU A 60 -10.41 -44.17 -10.95
C GLU A 60 -9.72 -43.52 -9.74
N LYS A 61 -8.79 -44.22 -9.09
CA LYS A 61 -7.97 -43.63 -8.00
C LYS A 61 -7.18 -42.41 -8.45
N LYS A 62 -6.62 -42.43 -9.66
CA LYS A 62 -5.92 -41.26 -10.24
C LYS A 62 -6.89 -40.11 -10.49
N LYS A 63 -8.10 -40.38 -10.98
CA LYS A 63 -9.16 -39.38 -11.16
C LYS A 63 -9.59 -38.78 -9.83
N ASP A 64 -9.84 -39.59 -8.81
CA ASP A 64 -10.26 -39.13 -7.48
C ASP A 64 -9.20 -38.28 -6.79
N THR A 65 -7.93 -38.72 -6.83
CA THR A 65 -6.82 -37.95 -6.26
C THR A 65 -6.62 -36.62 -6.98
N LEU A 66 -6.78 -36.59 -8.31
CA LEU A 66 -6.71 -35.35 -9.08
C LEU A 66 -7.89 -34.42 -8.76
N ALA A 67 -9.11 -34.95 -8.69
CA ALA A 67 -10.31 -34.19 -8.35
C ALA A 67 -10.17 -33.51 -6.98
N ARG A 68 -9.66 -34.24 -5.97
CA ARG A 68 -9.37 -33.68 -4.63
C ARG A 68 -8.30 -32.58 -4.67
N LYS A 69 -7.25 -32.73 -5.48
CA LYS A 69 -6.21 -31.69 -5.61
C LYS A 69 -6.74 -30.44 -6.32
N ILE A 70 -7.58 -30.61 -7.33
CA ILE A 70 -8.21 -29.50 -8.04
C ILE A 70 -9.22 -28.77 -7.15
N SER A 71 -10.02 -29.50 -6.35
CA SER A 71 -10.98 -28.87 -5.43
C SER A 71 -10.30 -28.05 -4.34
N MET A 72 -9.10 -28.44 -3.92
CA MET A 72 -8.28 -27.70 -2.96
C MET A 72 -7.34 -26.67 -3.61
N ARG A 73 -7.43 -26.45 -4.92
CA ARG A 73 -6.55 -25.52 -5.63
C ARG A 73 -6.93 -24.07 -5.28
N PRO A 74 -5.98 -23.25 -4.82
CA PRO A 74 -6.21 -21.82 -4.61
C PRO A 74 -6.62 -21.11 -5.90
N SER A 75 -7.40 -20.04 -5.77
CA SER A 75 -7.82 -19.26 -6.93
C SER A 75 -6.62 -18.55 -7.58
N LYS A 76 -6.74 -18.20 -8.87
CA LYS A 76 -5.71 -17.39 -9.56
C LYS A 76 -5.48 -16.05 -8.84
N ALA A 77 -6.54 -15.47 -8.27
CA ALA A 77 -6.46 -14.24 -7.49
C ALA A 77 -5.66 -14.46 -6.20
N ASP A 78 -5.94 -15.51 -5.43
CA ASP A 78 -5.21 -15.82 -4.18
C ASP A 78 -3.71 -15.99 -4.41
N LEU A 79 -3.34 -16.58 -5.55
CA LEU A 79 -1.95 -16.77 -5.93
C LEU A 79 -1.28 -15.45 -6.37
N LYS A 80 -2.03 -14.51 -6.97
CA LYS A 80 -1.54 -13.14 -7.26
C LYS A 80 -1.37 -12.35 -5.95
N ASP A 81 -2.33 -12.43 -5.04
CA ASP A 81 -2.29 -11.74 -3.74
C ASP A 81 -1.11 -12.23 -2.89
N LYS A 82 -0.81 -13.52 -2.97
CA LYS A 82 0.38 -14.13 -2.35
C LYS A 82 1.68 -13.90 -3.13
N ASN A 83 1.63 -13.12 -4.21
CA ASN A 83 2.77 -12.82 -5.09
C ASN A 83 3.46 -14.07 -5.66
N ILE A 84 2.73 -15.19 -5.81
CA ILE A 84 3.22 -16.44 -6.41
C ILE A 84 3.11 -16.37 -7.93
N LEU A 85 1.95 -15.92 -8.42
CA LEU A 85 1.78 -15.56 -9.82
C LEU A 85 2.12 -14.09 -9.97
N LYS A 86 3.06 -13.78 -10.86
CA LYS A 86 3.19 -12.42 -11.36
C LYS A 86 1.86 -12.06 -12.02
N GLY A 87 1.42 -10.81 -11.86
CA GLY A 87 0.35 -10.28 -12.69
C GLY A 87 0.83 -10.29 -14.13
N GLU A 88 0.72 -11.44 -14.80
CA GLU A 88 0.76 -11.51 -16.25
C GLU A 88 -0.43 -10.67 -16.68
N GLY A 89 -0.09 -9.46 -17.13
CA GLY A 89 -0.93 -8.68 -18.00
C GLY A 89 -1.29 -9.55 -19.19
N ASP A 90 -2.56 -9.52 -19.51
CA ASP A 90 -3.04 -9.81 -20.84
C ASP A 90 -2.10 -9.11 -21.83
N MET A 91 -1.54 -9.86 -22.79
CA MET A 91 -0.79 -9.30 -23.92
C MET A 91 -1.73 -8.60 -24.94
N GLU A 92 -2.88 -8.12 -24.48
CA GLU A 92 -3.90 -7.45 -25.28
C GLU A 92 -4.59 -6.43 -24.35
N GLU A 93 -4.54 -5.15 -24.71
CA GLU A 93 -5.12 -3.98 -24.01
C GLU A 93 -4.26 -3.32 -22.90
N GLU A 94 -3.21 -2.59 -23.31
CA GLU A 94 -2.57 -1.57 -22.48
C GLU A 94 -3.49 -0.35 -22.30
N ASP A 95 -4.34 -0.35 -21.27
CA ASP A 95 -4.67 0.88 -20.55
C ASP A 95 -4.96 0.59 -19.06
N SER A 96 -4.35 1.41 -18.20
CA SER A 96 -4.63 1.55 -16.77
C SER A 96 -4.26 0.39 -15.82
N THR A 97 -3.00 0.43 -15.36
CA THR A 97 -2.48 0.13 -13.99
C THR A 97 -1.14 -0.60 -14.03
N GLN A 98 -0.14 0.01 -14.66
CA GLN A 98 1.25 -0.36 -14.41
C GLN A 98 1.56 -0.06 -12.93
N SER A 99 1.53 -1.09 -12.08
CA SER A 99 2.15 -1.02 -10.76
C SER A 99 3.55 -0.44 -10.92
N PRO A 100 3.94 0.61 -10.18
CA PRO A 100 5.19 1.31 -10.41
C PRO A 100 6.34 0.29 -10.41
N THR A 101 7.08 0.26 -11.51
CA THR A 101 8.29 -0.57 -11.63
C THR A 101 9.20 -0.30 -10.44
N ILE A 102 10.01 -1.29 -10.05
CA ILE A 102 10.96 -1.16 -8.92
C ILE A 102 11.82 0.09 -9.08
N GLU A 103 12.22 0.41 -10.32
CA GLU A 103 12.97 1.60 -10.67
C GLU A 103 12.20 2.90 -10.42
N SER A 104 10.94 3.00 -10.89
CA SER A 104 10.11 4.19 -10.63
C SER A 104 9.88 4.41 -9.12
N ARG A 105 9.65 3.33 -8.35
CA ARG A 105 9.55 3.40 -6.89
C ARG A 105 10.85 3.86 -6.24
N ALA A 106 12.00 3.40 -6.75
CA ALA A 106 13.30 3.85 -6.26
C ALA A 106 13.54 5.34 -6.54
N ILE A 107 13.16 5.83 -7.71
CA ILE A 107 13.26 7.26 -8.07
C ILE A 107 12.36 8.10 -7.15
N GLN A 108 11.10 7.67 -6.95
CA GLN A 108 10.17 8.34 -6.03
C GLN A 108 10.71 8.38 -4.60
N LEU A 109 11.21 7.25 -4.09
CA LEU A 109 11.81 7.18 -2.76
C LEU A 109 13.00 8.13 -2.62
N LYS A 110 13.89 8.19 -3.63
CA LYS A 110 15.00 9.14 -3.64
C LYS A 110 14.51 10.59 -3.57
N SER A 111 13.42 10.93 -4.27
CA SER A 111 12.81 12.26 -4.21
C SER A 111 12.24 12.58 -2.82
N CYS A 112 11.52 11.64 -2.21
CA CYS A 112 10.98 11.79 -0.85
C CYS A 112 12.09 11.95 0.20
N LEU A 113 13.17 11.18 0.08
CA LEU A 113 14.31 11.28 0.99
C LEU A 113 15.04 12.62 0.89
N LYS A 114 15.14 13.20 -0.32
CA LYS A 114 15.70 14.56 -0.50
C LYS A 114 14.87 15.65 0.18
N LYS A 115 13.55 15.49 0.24
CA LYS A 115 12.61 16.44 0.85
C LYS A 115 12.23 16.07 2.29
N ARG A 116 12.96 15.15 2.92
CA ARG A 116 12.62 14.63 4.24
C ARG A 116 12.74 15.75 5.29
N PRO A 117 11.65 16.10 6.00
CA PRO A 117 11.71 17.11 7.05
C PRO A 117 12.55 16.64 8.24
N ASP A 118 13.22 17.60 8.89
CA ASP A 118 13.95 17.34 10.12
C ASP A 118 13.01 17.14 11.31
N LYS A 119 13.51 16.46 12.35
CA LYS A 119 12.76 16.21 13.59
C LYS A 119 12.19 17.50 14.20
N ALA A 120 13.02 18.56 14.29
CA ALA A 120 12.60 19.84 14.84
C ALA A 120 11.46 20.49 14.05
N GLN A 121 11.45 20.35 12.72
CA GLN A 121 10.36 20.86 11.87
C GLN A 121 9.05 20.12 12.13
N LEU A 122 9.12 18.81 12.37
CA LEU A 122 7.94 18.00 12.72
C LEU A 122 7.42 18.34 14.12
N GLU A 123 8.30 18.66 15.07
CA GLU A 123 7.92 19.15 16.41
C GLU A 123 7.24 20.52 16.34
N GLN A 124 7.79 21.45 15.54
CA GLN A 124 7.18 22.77 15.34
C GLN A 124 5.78 22.67 14.69
N LYS A 125 5.59 21.70 13.80
CA LYS A 125 4.28 21.39 13.20
C LYS A 125 3.37 20.56 14.11
N ASN A 126 3.76 20.29 15.35
CA ASN A 126 3.04 19.45 16.32
C ASN A 126 2.72 18.02 15.83
N ILE A 127 3.47 17.53 14.84
CA ILE A 127 3.35 16.14 14.35
C ILE A 127 4.07 15.20 15.31
N LEU A 128 5.27 15.57 15.74
CA LEU A 128 5.98 14.91 16.82
C LEU A 128 5.82 15.73 18.10
N LYS A 129 5.62 15.07 19.23
CA LYS A 129 5.66 15.72 20.54
C LYS A 129 7.12 15.80 20.99
N SER A 130 7.56 16.96 21.45
CA SER A 130 8.92 17.22 21.96
C SER A 130 9.12 16.56 23.33
N ASN A 131 9.00 15.24 23.35
CA ASN A 131 9.11 14.42 24.52
C ASN A 131 10.36 13.58 24.26
N GLY A 132 11.50 13.88 24.88
CA GLY A 132 12.72 13.07 24.76
C GLY A 132 12.60 11.65 25.31
N LEU A 133 11.39 11.09 25.36
CA LEU A 133 11.02 9.77 25.84
C LEU A 133 10.81 8.80 24.67
N SER A 134 10.76 7.51 25.00
CA SER A 134 10.49 6.46 24.03
C SER A 134 9.05 6.58 23.45
N PRO A 135 8.81 6.12 22.21
CA PRO A 135 7.49 6.17 21.58
C PRO A 135 6.39 5.48 22.40
N ALA A 136 6.74 4.42 23.14
CA ALA A 136 5.80 3.67 23.98
C ALA A 136 5.25 4.51 25.14
N LEU A 137 6.04 5.44 25.69
CA LEU A 137 5.65 6.28 26.83
C LEU A 137 5.06 7.63 26.41
N ALA A 138 5.27 8.04 25.16
CA ALA A 138 4.86 9.36 24.68
C ALA A 138 3.35 9.59 24.83
N ALA A 139 2.53 8.59 24.49
CA ALA A 139 1.07 8.67 24.60
C ALA A 139 0.60 8.81 26.05
N ALA A 140 1.12 7.97 26.95
CA ALA A 140 0.77 8.01 28.38
C ALA A 140 1.17 9.33 29.02
N GLN A 141 2.34 9.87 28.67
CA GLN A 141 2.79 11.17 29.15
C GLN A 141 1.90 12.31 28.65
N GLU A 142 1.50 12.31 27.37
CA GLU A 142 0.61 13.34 26.83
C GLU A 142 -0.77 13.32 27.50
N GLN A 143 -1.32 12.12 27.75
CA GLN A 143 -2.57 11.96 28.47
C GLN A 143 -2.46 12.49 29.91
N LEU A 144 -1.37 12.15 30.62
CA LEU A 144 -1.13 12.65 31.97
C LEU A 144 -0.97 14.18 31.99
N LYS A 145 -0.19 14.75 31.05
CA LYS A 145 -0.03 16.20 30.91
C LYS A 145 -1.37 16.90 30.70
N ARG A 146 -2.25 16.32 29.87
CA ARG A 146 -3.60 16.84 29.64
C ARG A 146 -4.46 16.79 30.89
N SER A 147 -4.49 15.66 31.58
CA SER A 147 -5.26 15.49 32.82
C SER A 147 -4.82 16.49 33.90
N ILE A 148 -3.50 16.64 34.11
CA ILE A 148 -2.98 17.63 35.06
C ILE A 148 -3.40 19.04 34.68
N LEU A 149 -3.30 19.38 33.39
CA LEU A 149 -3.67 20.72 32.91
C LEU A 149 -5.17 20.97 33.14
N GLU A 150 -6.02 20.00 32.83
CA GLU A 150 -7.46 20.04 33.07
C GLU A 150 -7.78 20.28 34.55
N ASP A 151 -7.22 19.48 35.45
CA ASP A 151 -7.41 19.65 36.90
C ASP A 151 -6.96 21.03 37.39
N THR A 152 -5.81 21.52 36.89
CA THR A 152 -5.31 22.85 37.27
C THR A 152 -6.19 23.99 36.75
N LEU A 153 -6.73 23.87 35.54
CA LEU A 153 -7.64 24.87 34.97
C LEU A 153 -8.97 24.87 35.70
N GLU A 154 -9.51 23.68 35.99
CA GLU A 154 -10.75 23.51 36.71
C GLU A 154 -10.67 24.19 38.10
N ASN A 155 -9.57 24.01 38.83
CA ASN A 155 -9.36 24.71 40.10
C ASN A 155 -9.27 26.24 39.93
N LYS A 156 -8.55 26.73 38.90
CA LYS A 156 -8.47 28.18 38.62
C LYS A 156 -9.82 28.79 38.24
N ILE A 157 -10.68 28.03 37.58
CA ILE A 157 -12.02 28.47 37.20
C ILE A 157 -12.95 28.48 38.42
N ARG A 158 -12.83 27.49 39.32
CA ARG A 158 -13.57 27.47 40.60
C ARG A 158 -13.23 28.66 41.48
N ASP A 159 -11.95 28.99 41.59
CA ASP A 159 -11.44 30.12 42.39
C ASP A 159 -11.50 31.46 41.63
N ARG A 160 -12.31 31.55 40.56
CA ARG A 160 -12.42 32.78 39.77
C ARG A 160 -13.08 33.88 40.61
N PRO A 161 -12.40 35.03 40.83
CA PRO A 161 -12.96 36.12 41.61
C PRO A 161 -14.26 36.66 40.99
N PRO A 162 -15.29 36.96 41.81
CA PRO A 162 -16.51 37.61 41.34
C PRO A 162 -16.22 39.07 40.93
N VAL A 163 -17.16 39.65 40.19
CA VAL A 163 -17.04 41.02 39.66
C VAL A 163 -16.83 42.04 40.79
N GLU A 164 -17.54 41.87 41.90
CA GLU A 164 -17.47 42.76 43.08
C GLU A 164 -16.05 42.85 43.66
N GLU A 165 -15.32 41.73 43.71
CA GLU A 165 -13.92 41.71 44.17
C GLU A 165 -13.00 42.43 43.19
N LEU A 166 -13.26 42.31 41.88
CA LEU A 166 -12.48 43.02 40.86
C LEU A 166 -12.71 44.54 40.89
N GLU A 167 -13.93 44.97 41.22
CA GLU A 167 -14.27 46.38 41.44
C GLU A 167 -13.60 46.94 42.70
N ALA A 168 -13.66 46.20 43.82
CA ALA A 168 -13.02 46.59 45.07
C ALA A 168 -11.48 46.70 44.91
N ALA A 169 -10.89 45.78 44.14
CA ALA A 169 -9.47 45.80 43.80
C ALA A 169 -9.10 46.87 42.74
N LYS A 170 -10.08 47.60 42.19
CA LYS A 170 -9.91 48.57 41.09
C LYS A 170 -9.22 47.98 39.85
N ILE A 171 -9.36 46.68 39.64
CA ILE A 171 -8.91 45.98 38.43
C ILE A 171 -9.94 46.20 37.32
N LEU A 172 -11.22 46.15 37.69
CA LEU A 172 -12.33 46.48 36.81
C LEU A 172 -12.96 47.78 37.30
N ILE A 173 -13.02 48.79 36.44
CA ILE A 173 -13.51 50.13 36.80
C ILE A 173 -14.68 50.44 35.87
N PHE A 174 -15.89 50.46 36.44
CA PHE A 174 -17.07 50.94 35.75
C PHE A 174 -17.24 52.43 36.03
N ALA A 175 -17.09 53.24 34.97
CA ALA A 175 -17.51 54.63 35.03
C ALA A 175 -19.04 54.68 34.86
N GLU A 176 -19.74 55.29 35.82
CA GLU A 176 -21.20 55.46 35.78
C GLU A 176 -21.65 56.25 34.54
N THR A 177 -20.82 57.21 34.13
CA THR A 177 -21.02 58.00 32.92
C THR A 177 -19.84 57.81 31.99
N VAL A 178 -20.11 57.32 30.77
CA VAL A 178 -19.14 57.42 29.68
C VAL A 178 -19.18 58.85 29.17
N GLU A 179 -18.14 59.64 29.46
CA GLU A 179 -17.96 60.92 28.81
C GLU A 179 -17.62 60.68 27.33
N VAL A 180 -18.67 60.63 26.50
CA VAL A 180 -18.53 60.74 25.06
C VAL A 180 -18.23 62.20 24.78
N LEU A 181 -16.96 62.58 24.95
CA LEU A 181 -16.50 63.86 24.41
C LEU A 181 -16.80 63.84 22.92
N PRO A 182 -17.51 64.83 22.37
CA PRO A 182 -17.60 64.96 20.92
C PRO A 182 -16.16 64.95 20.45
N THR A 183 -15.79 63.92 19.66
CA THR A 183 -14.46 63.86 19.06
C THR A 183 -14.19 65.25 18.54
N PHE A 184 -13.05 65.84 18.93
CA PHE A 184 -12.57 67.15 18.49
C PHE A 184 -13.19 67.47 17.14
N ARG A 185 -13.78 68.66 16.94
CA ARG A 185 -14.30 68.97 15.60
C ARG A 185 -13.19 68.73 14.57
N LYS A 186 -13.50 68.39 13.32
CA LYS A 186 -12.47 68.21 12.26
C LYS A 186 -11.42 69.34 12.23
N SER A 187 -11.77 70.53 12.72
CA SER A 187 -10.92 71.71 12.92
C SER A 187 -9.93 71.64 14.10
N GLU A 188 -10.18 70.82 15.12
CA GLU A 188 -9.47 70.79 16.41
C GLU A 188 -8.46 69.63 16.53
N TYR A 189 -8.57 68.59 15.68
CA TYR A 189 -7.58 67.54 15.56
C TYR A 189 -7.06 67.46 14.13
N ASN A 190 -5.73 67.46 13.98
CA ASN A 190 -5.10 67.37 12.68
C ASN A 190 -5.25 65.94 12.14
N ARG A 191 -6.28 65.70 11.31
CA ARG A 191 -6.43 64.46 10.52
C ARG A 191 -5.39 64.29 9.42
N LYS A 192 -4.51 65.28 9.19
CA LYS A 192 -3.42 65.07 8.25
C LYS A 192 -2.48 64.01 8.84
N PRO A 193 -1.92 63.14 7.99
CA PRO A 193 -0.89 62.21 8.43
C PRO A 193 0.20 62.98 9.17
N ASP A 194 0.67 62.44 10.28
CA ASP A 194 1.82 63.03 10.98
C ASP A 194 2.98 63.17 10.00
N ALA A 195 3.45 64.41 9.84
CA ALA A 195 4.53 64.78 8.93
C ALA A 195 5.86 64.08 9.28
N THR A 196 5.98 63.58 10.52
CA THR A 196 7.16 62.90 11.02
C THR A 196 7.03 61.38 11.05
N ALA A 197 5.83 60.82 11.29
CA ALA A 197 5.71 59.40 11.60
C ALA A 197 5.53 58.43 10.42
N THR A 198 4.93 58.82 9.29
CA THR A 198 4.31 57.78 8.45
C THR A 198 5.07 57.37 7.17
N PHE A 199 5.98 58.19 6.64
CA PHE A 199 6.62 57.89 5.34
C PHE A 199 8.12 58.21 5.23
N LYS A 200 8.74 58.80 6.26
CA LYS A 200 10.17 59.16 6.20
C LYS A 200 11.12 57.95 6.12
N ASN A 201 10.70 56.81 6.66
CA ASN A 201 11.50 55.59 6.71
C ASN A 201 11.08 54.53 5.69
N LEU A 202 10.08 54.82 4.84
CA LEU A 202 9.55 53.85 3.91
C LEU A 202 10.24 53.96 2.55
N THR A 203 11.18 53.05 2.29
CA THR A 203 11.88 52.98 1.00
C THR A 203 10.89 52.62 -0.12
N GLN A 204 11.29 52.89 -1.37
CA GLN A 204 10.46 52.52 -2.53
C GLN A 204 10.20 51.01 -2.59
N GLN A 205 11.17 50.20 -2.17
CA GLN A 205 11.03 48.75 -2.07
C GLN A 205 9.98 48.35 -1.02
N MET A 206 10.08 48.91 0.18
CA MET A 206 9.10 48.63 1.24
C MET A 206 7.67 49.02 0.85
N LYS A 207 7.49 50.05 0.01
CA LYS A 207 6.17 50.41 -0.55
C LYS A 207 5.61 49.36 -1.49
N VAL A 208 6.47 48.72 -2.28
CA VAL A 208 6.08 47.65 -3.20
C VAL A 208 5.74 46.40 -2.39
N ASP A 209 6.61 46.03 -1.45
CA ASP A 209 6.42 44.85 -0.60
C ASP A 209 5.11 44.94 0.21
N ILE A 210 4.86 46.08 0.86
CA ILE A 210 3.60 46.32 1.60
C ILE A 210 2.38 46.25 0.66
N ARG A 211 2.50 46.74 -0.58
CA ARG A 211 1.40 46.68 -1.55
C ARG A 211 1.10 45.24 -1.96
N GLU A 212 2.14 44.46 -2.27
CA GLU A 212 1.99 43.05 -2.65
C GLU A 212 1.43 42.20 -1.51
N GLU A 213 1.94 42.40 -0.29
CA GLU A 213 1.46 41.71 0.90
C GLU A 213 -0.02 42.01 1.17
N LEU A 214 -0.42 43.29 1.11
CA LEU A 214 -1.82 43.68 1.32
C LEU A 214 -2.75 43.15 0.22
N ASN A 215 -2.29 43.10 -1.03
CA ASN A 215 -3.11 42.57 -2.13
C ASN A 215 -3.24 41.04 -2.04
N ASN A 216 -2.20 40.34 -1.57
CA ASN A 216 -2.30 38.92 -1.26
C ASN A 216 -3.28 38.65 -0.13
N PHE A 217 -3.16 39.33 1.02
CA PHE A 217 -4.07 39.16 2.15
C PHE A 217 -5.53 39.36 1.73
N LYS A 218 -5.83 40.45 1.01
CA LYS A 218 -7.18 40.75 0.54
C LYS A 218 -7.74 39.72 -0.45
N ARG A 219 -6.88 39.02 -1.19
CA ARG A 219 -7.28 38.02 -2.18
C ARG A 219 -7.47 36.63 -1.57
N SER A 220 -6.63 36.25 -0.60
CA SER A 220 -6.58 34.87 -0.10
C SER A 220 -7.06 34.67 1.33
N GLU A 221 -6.96 35.68 2.19
CA GLU A 221 -7.23 35.55 3.63
C GLU A 221 -8.44 36.37 4.10
N MET A 222 -8.82 37.42 3.36
CA MET A 222 -9.94 38.27 3.73
C MET A 222 -11.27 37.65 3.27
N ASP A 223 -12.14 37.32 4.22
CA ASP A 223 -13.48 36.84 3.94
C ASP A 223 -14.33 37.96 3.32
N VAL A 224 -14.75 37.77 2.06
CA VAL A 224 -15.66 38.67 1.34
C VAL A 224 -16.93 37.92 0.99
N HIS A 225 -18.08 38.54 1.24
CA HIS A 225 -19.39 37.99 0.87
C HIS A 225 -19.48 37.75 -0.65
N GLU A 226 -20.00 36.59 -1.07
CA GLU A 226 -19.99 36.10 -2.47
C GLU A 226 -20.53 37.13 -3.49
N GLU A 227 -21.62 37.82 -3.14
CA GLU A 227 -22.24 38.83 -4.01
C GLU A 227 -21.39 40.09 -4.22
N SER A 228 -20.44 40.35 -3.32
CA SER A 228 -19.59 41.55 -3.30
C SER A 228 -18.21 41.32 -3.92
N VAL A 229 -17.84 40.07 -4.25
CA VAL A 229 -16.53 39.71 -4.84
C VAL A 229 -16.29 40.44 -6.17
N LYS A 230 -17.34 40.63 -6.98
CA LYS A 230 -17.26 41.38 -8.25
C LYS A 230 -16.92 42.86 -8.09
N ASN A 231 -17.08 43.42 -6.89
CA ASN A 231 -16.78 44.81 -6.58
C ASN A 231 -15.40 45.00 -5.94
N THR A 232 -14.70 43.90 -5.63
CA THR A 232 -13.35 43.97 -5.06
C THR A 232 -12.32 43.86 -6.17
N CYS A 233 -11.56 44.93 -6.40
CA CYS A 233 -10.45 44.95 -7.35
C CYS A 233 -9.13 45.02 -6.57
N PHE A 234 -8.30 43.98 -6.71
CA PHE A 234 -6.96 43.91 -6.13
C PHE A 234 -5.95 44.15 -7.25
N HIS A 235 -4.91 44.94 -6.97
CA HIS A 235 -3.91 45.37 -7.97
C HIS A 235 -2.64 44.52 -7.92
#